data_AF-A0A103P7R6-F1
#
_entry.id   AF-A0A103P7R6-F1
#
_cell.length_a   1.000
_cell.length_b   1.000
_cell.length_c   1.000
_cell.angle_alpha   90.00
_cell.angle_beta   90.00
_cell.angle_gamma   90.00
#
_symmetry.space_group_name_H-M   'P 1'
#
loop_
_entity.id
_entity.type
_entity.pdbx_description
1 polymer ?
#
loop_
_entity_poly.entity_id
_entity_poly.type
_entity_poly.pdbx_seq_one_letter_code
_entity_poly.pdbx_strand_id
1 'polypeptide(L)'
;MSVYEENAQVGVCNGRVGDGLPSEQDVVTFYRSNGITRMRIYDPNQATLRALQGTNIELILDVPNDVLQSLNDQNAANTWVRNNIQNFPGVRFRYIAVGNEVDPNNESRRFANFVLSAMRNLHGAIRAAGLGNQIKVSTATYTGLLVNSSPPSNGAFYDNVWGFL
;
A
#
# COMPACT_ATOMS: atom_id res chain seq x y z
N MET A 1 17.27 -14.78 -33.15
CA MET A 1 15.92 -14.56 -32.62
C MET A 1 16.03 -14.57 -31.11
N SER A 2 16.18 -13.41 -30.48
CA SER A 2 16.19 -13.30 -29.01
C SER A 2 14.74 -13.29 -28.55
N VAL A 3 14.31 -14.38 -27.92
CA VAL A 3 13.11 -14.36 -27.09
C VAL A 3 13.40 -13.41 -25.93
N TYR A 4 12.69 -12.28 -25.89
CA TYR A 4 12.62 -11.48 -24.67
C TYR A 4 11.86 -12.34 -23.66
N GLU A 5 12.53 -12.82 -22.62
CA GLU A 5 11.84 -13.27 -21.41
C GLU A 5 11.14 -12.06 -20.81
N GLU A 6 9.86 -11.88 -21.09
CA GLU A 6 8.99 -11.15 -20.18
C GLU A 6 9.00 -11.93 -18.86
N ASN A 7 9.81 -11.47 -17.91
CA ASN A 7 9.70 -11.90 -16.53
C ASN A 7 8.31 -11.49 -16.03
N ALA A 8 7.34 -12.39 -16.12
CA ALA A 8 6.01 -12.21 -15.56
C ALA A 8 6.16 -12.05 -14.04
N GLN A 9 6.18 -10.81 -13.56
CA GLN A 9 6.39 -10.51 -12.16
C GLN A 9 5.05 -10.57 -11.40
N VAL A 10 4.77 -11.73 -10.81
CA VAL A 10 3.57 -11.98 -9.98
C VAL A 10 3.81 -11.53 -8.54
N GLY A 11 2.77 -10.96 -7.92
CA GLY A 11 2.74 -10.63 -6.50
C GLY A 11 1.56 -11.29 -5.79
N VAL A 12 1.70 -11.46 -4.48
CA VAL A 12 0.66 -12.06 -3.62
C VAL A 12 0.41 -11.18 -2.41
N CYS A 13 -0.86 -10.94 -2.08
CA CYS A 13 -1.28 -10.26 -0.87
C CYS A 13 -1.11 -11.18 0.35
N ASN A 14 -0.34 -10.75 1.35
CA ASN A 14 -0.16 -11.48 2.61
C ASN A 14 -1.21 -11.01 3.63
N GLY A 15 -2.39 -11.62 3.57
CA GLY A 15 -3.45 -11.42 4.56
C GLY A 15 -3.15 -12.17 5.86
N ARG A 16 -3.33 -11.50 7.00
CA ARG A 16 -2.96 -12.03 8.33
C ARG A 16 -4.14 -12.21 9.29
N VAL A 17 -5.37 -12.08 8.78
CA VAL A 17 -6.59 -12.32 9.56
C VAL A 17 -6.99 -13.78 9.38
N GLY A 18 -6.57 -14.62 10.32
CA GLY A 18 -6.86 -16.06 10.32
C GLY A 18 -6.12 -16.77 11.45
N ASP A 19 -6.65 -17.92 11.85
CA ASP A 19 -6.07 -18.75 12.89
C ASP A 19 -5.08 -19.77 12.31
N GLY A 20 -4.03 -20.12 13.08
CA GLY A 20 -3.07 -21.16 12.71
C GLY A 20 -2.14 -20.80 11.54
N LEU A 21 -2.01 -19.51 11.21
CA LEU A 21 -1.10 -19.06 10.16
C LEU A 21 0.39 -19.27 10.55
N PRO A 22 1.29 -19.51 9.56
CA PRO A 22 2.73 -19.58 9.82
C PRO A 22 3.30 -18.28 10.40
N SER A 23 4.54 -18.34 10.91
CA SER A 23 5.24 -17.13 11.33
C SER A 23 5.55 -16.23 10.14
N GLU A 24 5.72 -14.91 10.36
CA GLU A 24 6.07 -13.99 9.26
C GLU A 24 7.39 -14.35 8.57
N GLN A 25 8.32 -14.97 9.31
CA GLN A 25 9.58 -15.47 8.75
C GLN A 25 9.35 -16.67 7.82
N ASP A 26 8.44 -17.57 8.19
CA ASP A 26 8.07 -18.73 7.36
C ASP A 26 7.30 -18.27 6.11
N VAL A 27 6.41 -17.29 6.25
CA VAL A 27 5.71 -16.68 5.10
C VAL A 27 6.72 -16.05 4.12
N VAL A 28 7.67 -15.25 4.60
CA VAL A 28 8.71 -14.67 3.73
C VAL A 28 9.59 -15.74 3.10
N THR A 29 9.92 -16.81 3.85
CA THR A 29 10.65 -17.97 3.31
C THR A 29 9.85 -18.65 2.20
N PHE A 30 8.55 -18.83 2.38
CA PHE A 30 7.63 -19.37 1.38
C PHE A 30 7.58 -18.49 0.11
N TYR A 31 7.51 -17.17 0.25
CA TYR A 31 7.56 -16.25 -0.90
C TYR A 31 8.85 -16.46 -1.71
N ARG A 32 10.00 -16.53 -1.03
CA ARG A 32 11.30 -16.73 -1.68
C ARG A 32 11.43 -18.09 -2.35
N SER A 33 11.00 -19.18 -1.68
CA SER A 33 11.11 -20.53 -2.23
C SER A 33 10.22 -20.75 -3.45
N ASN A 34 9.14 -19.99 -3.58
CA ASN A 34 8.21 -20.04 -4.71
C ASN A 34 8.47 -18.96 -5.77
N GLY A 35 9.56 -18.19 -5.65
CA GLY A 35 9.90 -17.14 -6.63
C GLY A 35 8.92 -15.96 -6.66
N ILE A 36 8.14 -15.74 -5.60
CA ILE A 36 7.22 -14.61 -5.49
C ILE A 36 8.01 -13.37 -5.06
N THR A 37 8.13 -12.40 -5.97
CA THR A 37 8.99 -11.23 -5.78
C THR A 37 8.25 -9.97 -5.33
N ARG A 38 6.94 -10.05 -5.12
CA ARG A 38 6.08 -8.93 -4.72
C ARG A 38 5.09 -9.32 -3.63
N MET A 39 4.96 -8.48 -2.62
CA MET A 39 4.05 -8.66 -1.50
C MET A 39 3.21 -7.40 -1.28
N ARG A 40 1.95 -7.56 -0.89
CA ARG A 40 1.15 -6.51 -0.27
C ARG A 40 0.82 -6.90 1.18
N ILE A 41 0.96 -5.96 2.11
CA ILE A 41 0.48 -6.10 3.50
C ILE A 41 -0.44 -4.94 3.87
N TYR A 42 -1.44 -5.22 4.70
CA TYR A 42 -2.57 -4.33 4.97
C TYR A 42 -2.38 -3.40 6.18
N ASP A 43 -1.23 -3.50 6.85
CA ASP A 43 -0.83 -2.72 8.01
C ASP A 43 0.70 -2.79 8.20
N PRO A 44 1.34 -1.86 8.93
CA PRO A 44 2.78 -1.86 9.17
C PRO A 44 3.21 -2.90 10.21
N ASN A 45 2.97 -4.19 9.91
CA ASN A 45 3.33 -5.30 10.76
C ASN A 45 4.86 -5.40 10.90
N GLN A 46 5.36 -5.08 12.10
CA GLN A 46 6.79 -4.98 12.35
C GLN A 46 7.53 -6.32 12.19
N ALA A 47 6.88 -7.45 12.48
CA ALA A 47 7.49 -8.77 12.31
C ALA A 47 7.71 -9.11 10.82
N THR A 48 6.72 -8.81 9.97
CA THR A 48 6.83 -8.94 8.52
C THR A 48 7.93 -8.02 7.96
N LEU A 49 7.95 -6.75 8.38
CA LEU A 49 8.98 -5.80 7.93
C LEU A 49 10.40 -6.23 8.34
N ARG A 50 10.58 -6.84 9.52
CA ARG A 50 11.86 -7.44 9.90
C ARG A 50 12.23 -8.63 9.00
N ALA A 51 11.29 -9.55 8.78
CA ALA A 51 11.52 -10.75 7.96
C ALA A 51 11.85 -10.40 6.50
N LEU A 52 11.28 -9.31 5.96
CA LEU A 52 11.50 -8.86 4.60
C LEU A 52 12.88 -8.21 4.35
N GLN A 53 13.64 -7.85 5.39
CA GLN A 53 14.93 -7.18 5.20
C GLN A 53 15.91 -8.05 4.38
N GLY A 54 16.46 -7.48 3.30
CA GLY A 54 17.45 -8.15 2.46
C GLY A 54 16.89 -9.21 1.51
N THR A 55 15.57 -9.37 1.42
CA THR A 55 14.93 -10.42 0.58
C THR A 55 14.73 -10.02 -0.87
N ASN A 56 14.84 -8.72 -1.19
CA ASN A 56 14.49 -8.11 -2.48
C ASN A 56 13.01 -8.23 -2.88
N ILE A 57 12.13 -8.73 -2.01
CA ILE A 57 10.68 -8.73 -2.25
C ILE A 57 10.18 -7.27 -2.23
N GLU A 58 9.57 -6.84 -3.33
CA GLU A 58 8.98 -5.53 -3.48
C GLU A 58 7.67 -5.43 -2.68
N LEU A 59 7.53 -4.39 -1.86
CA LEU A 59 6.42 -4.26 -0.91
C LEU A 59 5.46 -3.13 -1.29
N ILE A 60 4.16 -3.47 -1.32
CA ILE A 60 3.05 -2.53 -1.11
C ILE A 60 2.71 -2.58 0.38
N LEU A 61 2.82 -1.43 1.05
CA LEU A 61 2.42 -1.28 2.45
C LEU A 61 1.20 -0.37 2.53
N ASP A 62 0.11 -0.89 3.07
CA ASP A 62 -1.09 -0.10 3.29
C ASP A 62 -0.98 0.76 4.57
N VAL A 63 -1.64 1.91 4.53
CA VAL A 63 -2.03 2.68 5.71
C VAL A 63 -3.45 2.28 6.07
N PRO A 64 -3.69 1.69 7.24
CA PRO A 64 -5.04 1.34 7.69
C PRO A 64 -5.99 2.54 7.70
N ASN A 65 -7.26 2.32 7.35
CA ASN A 65 -8.26 3.38 7.21
C ASN A 65 -8.46 4.19 8.50
N ASP A 66 -8.39 3.54 9.66
CA ASP A 66 -8.52 4.13 11.00
C ASP A 66 -7.33 5.02 11.40
N VAL A 67 -6.19 4.89 10.72
CA VAL A 67 -5.00 5.73 10.94
C VAL A 67 -5.06 7.03 10.15
N LEU A 68 -5.85 7.10 9.06
CA LEU A 68 -5.85 8.20 8.08
C LEU A 68 -6.07 9.58 8.72
N GLN A 69 -6.99 9.69 9.67
CA GLN A 69 -7.28 10.96 10.35
C GLN A 69 -6.05 11.51 11.06
N SER A 70 -5.28 10.65 11.74
CA SER A 70 -4.06 11.09 12.45
C SER A 70 -3.00 11.66 11.50
N LEU A 71 -2.92 11.13 10.27
CA LEU A 71 -1.90 11.52 9.29
C LEU A 71 -2.22 12.83 8.57
N ASN A 72 -3.33 13.48 8.91
CA ASN A 72 -3.60 14.85 8.50
C ASN A 72 -2.70 15.85 9.25
N ASP A 73 -2.05 15.44 10.34
CA ASP A 73 -0.94 16.17 10.94
C ASP A 73 0.40 15.76 10.31
N GLN A 74 1.20 16.74 9.88
CA GLN A 74 2.48 16.48 9.21
C GLN A 74 3.52 15.82 10.13
N ASN A 75 3.51 16.12 11.43
CA ASN A 75 4.44 15.50 12.38
C ASN A 75 4.09 14.03 12.63
N ALA A 76 2.80 13.70 12.67
CA ALA A 76 2.31 12.33 12.70
C ALA A 76 2.73 11.57 11.43
N ALA A 77 2.58 12.17 10.25
CA ALA A 77 3.04 11.57 8.99
C ALA A 77 4.56 11.35 8.95
N ASN A 78 5.35 12.34 9.40
CA ASN A 78 6.81 12.20 9.54
C ASN A 78 7.18 11.03 10.48
N THR A 79 6.44 10.90 11.58
CA THR A 79 6.65 9.83 12.57
C THR A 79 6.25 8.46 12.03
N TRP A 80 5.14 8.39 11.29
CA TRP A 80 4.71 7.17 10.63
C TRP A 80 5.76 6.69 9.62
N VAL A 81 6.29 7.59 8.77
CA VAL A 81 7.35 7.26 7.81
C VAL A 81 8.62 6.80 8.52
N ARG A 82 9.04 7.49 9.58
CA ARG A 82 10.22 7.08 10.36
C ARG A 82 10.06 5.67 10.91
N ASN A 83 8.94 5.42 11.58
CA ASN A 83 8.71 4.18 12.31
C ASN A 83 8.49 2.98 11.39
N ASN A 84 7.82 3.17 10.25
CA ASN A 84 7.37 2.08 9.39
C ASN A 84 8.17 1.92 8.11
N ILE A 85 8.96 2.93 7.71
CA ILE A 85 9.79 2.90 6.49
C ILE A 85 11.27 3.07 6.84
N GLN A 86 11.68 4.19 7.47
CA GLN A 86 13.11 4.48 7.66
C GLN A 86 13.81 3.50 8.61
N ASN A 87 13.10 2.99 9.61
CA ASN A 87 13.60 1.95 10.52
C ASN A 87 13.80 0.58 9.84
N PHE A 88 13.41 0.43 8.57
CA PHE A 88 13.47 -0.81 7.79
C PHE A 88 14.23 -0.61 6.46
N PRO A 89 15.49 -0.15 6.48
CA PRO A 89 16.23 0.19 5.25
C PRO A 89 16.49 -1.00 4.32
N GLY A 90 16.42 -2.23 4.83
CA GLY A 90 16.55 -3.46 4.03
C GLY A 90 15.27 -3.91 3.34
N VAL A 91 14.12 -3.27 3.59
CA VAL A 91 12.83 -3.59 2.94
C VAL A 91 12.69 -2.79 1.66
N ARG A 92 12.28 -3.45 0.58
CA ARG A 92 12.14 -2.84 -0.74
C ARG A 92 10.72 -2.28 -0.94
N PHE A 93 10.39 -1.21 -0.23
CA PHE A 93 9.12 -0.49 -0.42
C PHE A 93 9.00 0.06 -1.84
N ARG A 94 7.84 -0.17 -2.48
CA ARG A 94 7.51 0.37 -3.80
C ARG A 94 6.33 1.31 -3.76
N TYR A 95 5.29 0.93 -3.05
CA TYR A 95 4.06 1.71 -2.95
C TYR A 95 3.59 1.78 -1.50
N ILE A 96 3.12 2.96 -1.11
CA ILE A 96 2.30 3.14 0.09
C ILE A 96 0.87 3.35 -0.36
N ALA A 97 -0.02 2.43 0.01
CA ALA A 97 -1.44 2.52 -0.29
C ALA A 97 -2.16 3.20 0.88
N VAL A 98 -2.44 4.48 0.74
CA VAL A 98 -3.05 5.32 1.78
C VAL A 98 -4.56 5.11 1.78
N GLY A 99 -5.01 4.21 2.64
CA GLY A 99 -6.37 3.72 2.68
C GLY A 99 -6.63 2.60 1.67
N ASN A 100 -7.57 1.73 2.03
CA ASN A 100 -8.04 0.61 1.22
C ASN A 100 -9.56 0.66 1.09
N GLU A 101 -10.03 0.80 -0.16
CA GLU A 101 -11.44 0.81 -0.54
C GLU A 101 -12.29 1.82 0.24
N VAL A 102 -11.74 3.01 0.49
CA VAL A 102 -12.50 4.11 1.08
C VAL A 102 -13.55 4.59 0.08
N ASP A 103 -14.81 4.52 0.49
CA ASP A 103 -15.99 4.78 -0.33
C ASP A 103 -16.95 5.74 0.40
N PRO A 104 -17.24 6.92 -0.18
CA PRO A 104 -18.19 7.87 0.39
C PRO A 104 -19.63 7.33 0.47
N ASN A 105 -19.94 6.22 -0.19
CA ASN A 105 -21.26 5.64 -0.26
C ASN A 105 -21.52 4.55 0.78
N ASN A 106 -20.50 4.05 1.48
CA ASN A 106 -20.65 2.99 2.50
C ASN A 106 -20.19 3.43 3.90
N GLU A 107 -19.95 2.48 4.81
CA GLU A 107 -19.51 2.71 6.19
C GLU A 107 -18.12 3.37 6.31
N SER A 108 -17.25 3.18 5.31
CA SER A 108 -15.92 3.78 5.25
C SER A 108 -15.94 5.27 4.89
N ARG A 109 -17.11 5.85 4.55
CA ARG A 109 -17.28 7.28 4.24
C ARG A 109 -16.69 8.22 5.28
N ARG A 110 -16.66 7.78 6.55
CA ARG A 110 -16.06 8.53 7.67
C ARG A 110 -14.57 8.82 7.48
N PHE A 111 -13.90 8.09 6.59
CA PHE A 111 -12.48 8.24 6.29
C PHE A 111 -12.20 9.04 5.01
N ALA A 112 -13.21 9.24 4.14
CA ALA A 112 -13.04 9.82 2.80
C ALA A 112 -12.33 11.19 2.83
N ASN A 113 -12.70 12.06 3.78
CA ASN A 113 -12.14 13.40 3.90
C ASN A 113 -10.66 13.42 4.36
N PHE A 114 -10.10 12.28 4.76
CA PHE A 114 -8.73 12.21 5.29
C PHE A 114 -7.71 11.70 4.26
N VAL A 115 -8.15 10.99 3.22
CA VAL A 115 -7.28 10.27 2.27
C VAL A 115 -6.31 11.21 1.56
N LEU A 116 -6.82 12.26 0.89
CA LEU A 116 -5.99 13.18 0.10
C LEU A 116 -4.95 13.91 0.94
N SER A 117 -5.35 14.39 2.12
CA SER A 117 -4.46 15.08 3.06
C SER A 117 -3.37 14.14 3.59
N ALA A 118 -3.74 12.92 3.99
CA ALA A 118 -2.78 11.91 4.43
C ALA A 118 -1.80 11.54 3.30
N MET A 119 -2.27 11.39 2.06
CA MET A 119 -1.41 11.14 0.90
C MET A 119 -0.39 12.25 0.69
N ARG A 120 -0.81 13.52 0.76
CA ARG A 120 0.08 14.68 0.61
C ARG A 120 1.15 14.71 1.71
N ASN A 121 0.74 14.52 2.96
CA ASN A 121 1.66 14.56 4.10
C ASN A 121 2.67 13.41 4.08
N LEU A 122 2.23 12.19 3.74
CA LEU A 122 3.10 11.02 3.58
C LEU A 122 4.05 11.19 2.38
N HIS A 123 3.55 11.71 1.26
CA HIS A 123 4.40 12.01 0.10
C HIS A 123 5.49 13.02 0.45
N GLY A 124 5.15 14.09 1.18
CA GLY A 124 6.11 15.07 1.70
C GLY A 124 7.14 14.42 2.62
N ALA A 125 6.71 13.62 3.58
CA ALA A 125 7.58 12.92 4.53
C ALA A 125 8.55 11.93 3.84
N ILE A 126 8.06 11.14 2.87
CA ILE A 126 8.88 10.21 2.08
C ILE A 126 9.91 10.97 1.23
N ARG A 127 9.54 12.12 0.65
CA ARG A 127 10.47 12.98 -0.10
C ARG A 127 11.53 13.59 0.81
N ALA A 128 11.14 14.10 1.98
CA ALA A 128 12.06 14.66 2.96
C ALA A 128 13.05 13.60 3.50
N ALA A 129 12.63 12.33 3.54
CA ALA A 129 13.49 11.19 3.86
C ALA A 129 14.44 10.76 2.72
N GLY A 130 14.41 11.42 1.56
CA GLY A 130 15.25 11.06 0.39
C GLY A 130 14.76 9.84 -0.39
N LEU A 131 13.53 9.38 -0.13
CA LEU A 131 12.98 8.13 -0.70
C LEU A 131 11.98 8.38 -1.85
N GLY A 132 11.74 9.64 -2.23
CA GLY A 132 10.71 10.02 -3.20
C GLY A 132 10.84 9.44 -4.62
N ASN A 133 12.04 9.03 -5.03
CA ASN A 133 12.26 8.35 -6.32
C ASN A 133 12.07 6.82 -6.23
N GLN A 134 12.01 6.27 -5.02
CA GLN A 134 11.97 4.84 -4.76
C GLN A 134 10.56 4.38 -4.36
N ILE A 135 9.86 5.22 -3.59
CA ILE A 135 8.55 4.90 -3.00
C ILE A 135 7.51 5.86 -3.55
N LYS A 136 6.45 5.31 -4.15
CA LYS A 136 5.29 6.05 -4.66
C LYS A 136 4.16 5.99 -3.64
N VAL A 137 3.42 7.10 -3.51
CA VAL A 137 2.21 7.16 -2.67
C VAL A 137 1.00 7.07 -3.59
N SER A 138 0.04 6.23 -3.23
CA SER A 138 -1.24 6.04 -3.92
C SER A 138 -2.33 5.79 -2.88
N THR A 139 -3.56 5.59 -3.32
CA THR A 139 -4.61 4.92 -2.55
C THR A 139 -5.02 3.63 -3.26
N ALA A 140 -5.52 2.62 -2.53
CA ALA A 140 -6.10 1.42 -3.13
C ALA A 140 -7.61 1.60 -3.25
N THR A 141 -8.10 1.69 -4.49
CA THR A 141 -9.53 1.82 -4.81
C THR A 141 -10.08 0.54 -5.44
N TYR A 142 -11.37 0.51 -5.73
CA TYR A 142 -12.08 -0.63 -6.30
C TYR A 142 -13.22 -0.19 -7.23
N THR A 143 -13.80 -1.15 -7.95
CA THR A 143 -14.78 -0.89 -9.02
C THR A 143 -16.12 -0.33 -8.53
N GLY A 144 -16.41 -0.40 -7.22
CA GLY A 144 -17.64 0.17 -6.65
C GLY A 144 -17.71 1.69 -6.72
N LEU A 145 -16.59 2.37 -6.98
CA LEU A 145 -16.56 3.82 -7.17
C LEU A 145 -16.94 4.25 -8.60
N LEU A 146 -17.13 3.31 -9.53
CA LEU A 146 -17.54 3.60 -10.90
C LEU A 146 -19.07 3.67 -11.00
N VAL A 147 -19.57 4.75 -11.60
CA VAL A 147 -20.99 4.88 -11.98
C VAL A 147 -21.27 4.14 -13.29
N ASN A 148 -20.32 4.19 -14.23
CA ASN A 148 -20.37 3.46 -15.50
C ASN A 148 -19.11 2.63 -15.64
N SER A 149 -19.27 1.37 -16.05
CA SER A 149 -18.16 0.42 -16.26
C SER A 149 -18.23 -0.32 -17.60
N SER A 150 -19.30 -0.12 -18.38
CA SER A 150 -19.52 -0.80 -19.65
C SER A 150 -20.10 0.15 -20.73
N PRO A 151 -19.52 0.18 -21.95
CA PRO A 151 -18.20 -0.38 -22.29
C PRO A 151 -17.08 0.30 -21.48
N PRO A 152 -15.87 -0.28 -21.37
CA PRO A 152 -14.78 0.32 -20.60
C PRO A 152 -14.42 1.76 -21.02
N SER A 153 -14.64 2.14 -22.28
CA SER A 153 -14.46 3.52 -22.77
C SER A 153 -15.40 4.54 -22.12
N ASN A 154 -16.51 4.08 -21.53
CA ASN A 154 -17.48 4.90 -20.81
C ASN A 154 -17.24 4.89 -19.30
N GLY A 155 -16.10 4.33 -18.85
CA GLY A 155 -15.70 4.30 -17.45
C GLY A 155 -15.75 5.70 -16.82
N ALA A 156 -16.54 5.84 -15.76
CA ALA A 156 -16.68 7.11 -15.03
C ALA A 156 -16.83 6.85 -13.53
N PHE A 157 -16.21 7.68 -12.70
CA PHE A 157 -16.40 7.68 -11.25
C PHE A 157 -17.68 8.43 -10.87
N TYR A 158 -18.23 8.13 -9.68
CA TYR A 158 -19.25 9.00 -9.08
C TYR A 158 -18.66 10.38 -8.71
N ASP A 159 -19.46 11.44 -8.87
CA ASP A 159 -19.03 12.81 -8.60
C ASP A 159 -18.54 13.03 -7.16
N ASN A 160 -19.12 12.31 -6.20
CA ASN A 160 -18.76 12.41 -4.79
C ASN A 160 -17.42 11.74 -4.42
N VAL A 161 -16.72 11.14 -5.39
CA VAL A 161 -15.43 10.47 -5.17
C VAL A 161 -14.24 11.39 -5.49
N TRP A 162 -14.44 12.45 -6.29
CA TRP A 162 -13.38 13.40 -6.70
C TRP A 162 -12.65 14.09 -5.54
N GLY A 163 -13.21 14.08 -4.33
CA GLY A 163 -12.56 14.68 -3.15
C GLY A 163 -11.23 14.02 -2.78
N PHE A 164 -10.95 12.79 -3.23
CA PHE A 164 -9.72 12.08 -2.90
C PHE A 164 -9.14 11.17 -4.00
N LEU A 165 -9.69 11.20 -5.22
CA LEU A 165 -9.04 10.68 -6.43
C LEU A 165 -8.27 11.80 -7.14
#